data_AF-A0A1G4K3D8-F1
#
_entry.id   AF-A0A1G4K3D8-F1
#
_cell.length_a   1.000
_cell.length_b   1.000
_cell.length_c   1.000
_cell.angle_alpha   90.00
_cell.angle_beta   90.00
_cell.angle_gamma   90.00
#
_symmetry.space_group_name_H-M   'P 1'
#
loop_
_entity.id
_entity.type
_entity.pdbx_description
1 polymer ?
#
loop_
_entity_poly.entity_id
_entity_poly.type
_entity_poly.pdbx_seq_one_letter_code
_entity_poly.pdbx_strand_id
1 'polypeptide(L)'
;MGSQPSKSVETKVFTPKTQVDFSSTLLAQLEQSNEADYARQQLASKYLEQRVSERLTQLEEETLKKFEDKLNTSLLSDNNQSNQEVSSQALSDKISHLNERLSKIKENQAKKLANKDLKQSKETLAKCLRDNEGQPLNCFEEVQNFKKLALGQ
;
A
#
# COMPACT_ATOMS: atom_id res chain seq x y z
N MET A 1 22.26 -92.63 -28.44
CA MET A 1 21.92 -91.52 -27.52
C MET A 1 23.06 -91.38 -26.54
N GLY A 2 23.72 -90.23 -26.48
CA GLY A 2 24.86 -90.02 -25.57
C GLY A 2 25.24 -88.54 -25.57
N SER A 3 24.53 -87.78 -24.74
CA SER A 3 24.68 -86.33 -24.55
C SER A 3 26.03 -85.98 -23.93
N GLN A 4 26.83 -85.16 -24.62
CA GLN A 4 27.95 -84.48 -23.98
C GLN A 4 27.42 -83.29 -23.14
N PRO A 5 27.87 -83.11 -21.88
CA PRO A 5 27.53 -81.93 -21.12
C PRO A 5 28.36 -80.73 -21.60
N SER A 6 27.69 -79.61 -21.84
CA SER A 6 28.25 -78.30 -22.17
C SER A 6 29.15 -77.77 -21.06
N LYS A 7 30.27 -77.13 -21.45
CA LYS A 7 31.25 -76.48 -20.55
C LYS A 7 30.55 -75.57 -19.54
N SER A 8 30.94 -75.69 -18.27
CA SER A 8 30.47 -74.85 -17.17
C SER A 8 30.83 -73.38 -17.41
N VAL A 9 29.83 -72.51 -17.44
CA VAL A 9 30.03 -71.05 -17.45
C VAL A 9 30.62 -70.65 -16.10
N GLU A 10 31.86 -70.19 -16.11
CA GLU A 10 32.57 -69.73 -14.91
C GLU A 10 31.98 -68.39 -14.46
N THR A 11 31.13 -68.41 -13.42
CA THR A 11 30.61 -67.20 -12.78
C THR A 11 31.73 -66.51 -12.02
N LYS A 12 32.31 -65.44 -12.59
CA LYS A 12 33.27 -64.58 -11.89
C LYS A 12 32.55 -63.84 -10.76
N VAL A 13 32.63 -64.38 -9.55
CA VAL A 13 32.23 -63.70 -8.32
C VAL A 13 33.35 -62.75 -7.92
N PHE A 14 33.15 -61.45 -8.14
CA PHE A 14 34.08 -60.43 -7.66
C PHE A 14 33.84 -60.18 -6.17
N THR A 15 34.70 -60.74 -5.33
CA THR A 15 34.77 -60.34 -3.92
C THR A 15 35.60 -59.07 -3.79
N PRO A 16 35.15 -58.05 -3.05
CA PRO A 16 35.91 -56.83 -2.84
C PRO A 16 37.24 -57.16 -2.11
N LYS A 17 38.35 -56.59 -2.57
CA LYS A 17 39.70 -56.83 -2.03
C LYS A 17 39.92 -56.25 -0.62
N THR A 18 38.96 -55.50 -0.09
CA THR A 18 39.02 -54.86 1.23
C THR A 18 37.84 -55.35 2.06
N GLN A 19 38.12 -55.76 3.31
CA GLN A 19 37.08 -56.08 4.28
C GLN A 19 36.28 -54.80 4.54
N VAL A 20 34.98 -54.85 4.21
CA VAL A 20 34.05 -53.77 4.56
C VAL A 20 33.54 -54.10 5.94
N ASP A 21 34.22 -53.59 6.97
CA ASP A 21 33.78 -53.75 8.35
C ASP A 21 32.58 -52.83 8.60
N PHE A 22 31.38 -53.39 8.46
CA PHE A 22 30.18 -52.73 8.92
C PHE A 22 30.19 -52.71 10.44
N SER A 23 29.84 -51.58 11.06
CA SER A 23 29.72 -51.54 12.52
C SER A 23 28.64 -52.53 12.97
N SER A 24 28.90 -53.24 14.06
CA SER A 24 27.94 -54.18 14.66
C SER A 24 26.60 -53.50 14.96
N THR A 25 26.64 -52.21 15.28
CA THR A 25 25.46 -51.36 15.47
C THR A 25 24.64 -51.21 14.19
N LEU A 26 25.28 -51.04 13.02
CA LEU A 26 24.57 -50.93 11.74
C LEU A 26 23.95 -52.26 11.33
N LEU A 27 24.68 -53.36 11.51
CA LEU A 27 24.16 -54.71 11.24
C LEU A 27 22.98 -55.04 12.15
N ALA A 28 23.08 -54.74 13.45
CA ALA A 28 21.98 -54.90 14.40
C ALA A 28 20.76 -54.04 14.00
N GLN A 29 20.99 -52.81 13.54
CA GLN A 29 19.91 -51.93 13.10
C GLN A 29 19.25 -52.41 11.79
N LEU A 30 20.02 -53.02 10.88
CA LEU A 30 19.51 -53.62 9.65
C LEU A 30 18.76 -54.93 9.91
N GLU A 31 19.28 -55.79 10.80
CA GLU A 31 18.62 -57.03 11.23
C GLU A 31 17.35 -56.75 12.04
N GLN A 32 17.35 -55.68 12.84
CA GLN A 32 16.18 -55.24 13.59
C GLN A 32 15.17 -54.50 12.71
N SER A 33 15.59 -53.87 11.60
CA SER A 33 14.68 -53.25 10.64
C SER A 33 14.10 -54.29 9.68
N ASN A 34 13.07 -55.01 10.12
CA ASN A 34 12.19 -55.79 9.24
C ASN A 34 11.07 -54.92 8.63
N GLU A 35 11.29 -53.60 8.62
CA GLU A 35 10.36 -52.62 8.09
C GLU A 35 10.38 -52.71 6.57
N ALA A 36 9.29 -53.21 5.98
CA ALA A 36 9.10 -53.17 4.54
C ALA A 36 9.22 -51.72 4.02
N ASP A 37 9.61 -51.54 2.76
CA ASP A 37 9.76 -50.22 2.14
C ASP A 37 8.50 -49.34 2.32
N TYR A 38 7.32 -49.96 2.37
CA TYR A 38 6.06 -49.30 2.68
C TYR A 38 6.03 -48.66 4.08
N ALA A 39 6.49 -49.37 5.12
CA ALA A 39 6.50 -48.86 6.49
C ALA A 39 7.48 -47.68 6.63
N ARG A 40 8.65 -47.77 5.97
CA ARG A 40 9.59 -46.65 5.88
C ARG A 40 9.00 -45.43 5.18
N GLN A 41 8.24 -45.63 4.10
CA GLN A 41 7.55 -44.54 3.40
C GLN A 41 6.49 -43.87 4.30
N GLN A 42 5.72 -44.65 5.05
CA GLN A 42 4.70 -44.14 5.99
C GLN A 42 5.32 -43.39 7.18
N LEU A 43 6.46 -43.85 7.70
CA LEU A 43 7.17 -43.13 8.75
C LEU A 43 7.73 -41.80 8.24
N ALA A 44 8.24 -41.77 7.01
CA ALA A 44 8.74 -40.54 6.39
C ALA A 44 7.61 -39.52 6.14
N SER A 45 6.43 -39.95 5.66
CA SER A 45 5.28 -39.06 5.47
C SER A 45 4.79 -38.52 6.81
N LYS A 46 4.62 -39.37 7.82
CA LYS A 46 4.20 -38.95 9.16
C LYS A 46 5.15 -37.94 9.79
N TYR A 47 6.46 -38.15 9.63
CA TYR A 47 7.46 -37.20 10.13
C TYR A 47 7.37 -35.84 9.43
N LEU A 48 7.12 -35.85 8.12
CA LEU A 48 6.92 -34.62 7.36
C LEU A 48 5.65 -33.89 7.80
N GLU A 49 4.54 -34.61 7.94
CA GLU A 49 3.27 -34.07 8.45
C GLU A 49 3.45 -33.43 9.83
N GLN A 50 4.15 -34.12 10.74
CA GLN A 50 4.44 -33.58 12.07
C GLN A 50 5.20 -32.26 11.98
N ARG A 51 6.31 -32.20 11.22
CA ARG A 51 7.09 -30.96 11.05
C ARG A 51 6.29 -29.83 10.41
N VAL A 52 5.47 -30.15 9.41
CA VAL A 52 4.60 -29.16 8.76
C VAL A 52 3.58 -28.64 9.76
N SER A 53 2.96 -29.50 10.56
CA SER A 53 2.00 -29.10 11.59
C SER A 53 2.65 -28.22 12.66
N GLU A 54 3.85 -28.57 13.13
CA GLU A 54 4.63 -27.76 14.09
C GLU A 54 4.99 -26.39 13.51
N ARG A 55 5.30 -26.31 12.21
CA ARG A 55 5.60 -25.03 11.57
C ARG A 55 4.34 -24.18 11.37
N LEU A 56 3.20 -24.82 11.09
CA LEU A 56 1.92 -24.13 10.97
C LEU A 56 1.48 -23.53 12.30
N THR A 57 1.59 -24.28 13.41
CA THR A 57 1.25 -23.75 14.75
C THR A 57 2.13 -22.57 15.14
N GLN A 58 3.43 -22.62 14.85
CA GLN A 58 4.33 -21.47 15.06
C GLN A 58 3.92 -20.25 14.24
N LEU A 59 3.55 -20.44 12.97
CA LEU A 59 3.08 -19.35 12.13
C LEU A 59 1.76 -18.77 12.64
N GLU A 60 0.83 -19.61 13.11
CA GLU A 60 -0.41 -19.16 13.73
C GLU A 60 -0.12 -18.27 14.95
N GLU A 61 0.72 -18.72 15.89
CA GLU A 61 1.12 -17.91 17.05
C GLU A 61 1.81 -16.59 16.66
N GLU A 62 2.71 -16.61 15.68
CA GLU A 62 3.36 -15.41 15.16
C GLU A 62 2.36 -14.45 14.52
N THR A 63 1.38 -14.97 13.77
CA THR A 63 0.35 -14.16 13.11
C THR A 63 -0.60 -13.56 14.12
N LEU A 64 -1.00 -14.29 15.16
CA LEU A 64 -1.81 -13.77 16.26
C LEU A 64 -1.08 -12.65 17.00
N LYS A 65 0.21 -12.84 17.35
CA LYS A 65 1.02 -11.78 17.95
C LYS A 65 1.13 -10.54 17.06
N LYS A 66 1.46 -10.72 15.78
CA LYS A 66 1.52 -9.61 14.80
C LYS A 66 0.17 -8.92 14.64
N PHE A 67 -0.93 -9.65 14.74
CA PHE A 67 -2.28 -9.10 14.67
C PHE A 67 -2.62 -8.31 15.92
N GLU A 68 -2.34 -8.83 17.12
CA GLU A 68 -2.48 -8.10 18.38
C GLU A 68 -1.63 -6.83 18.40
N ASP A 69 -0.36 -6.91 17.97
CA ASP A 69 0.52 -5.75 17.84
C ASP A 69 -0.05 -4.72 16.87
N LYS A 70 -0.59 -5.15 15.72
CA LYS A 70 -1.26 -4.27 14.76
C LYS A 70 -2.54 -3.65 15.33
N LEU A 71 -3.34 -4.42 16.06
CA LEU A 71 -4.54 -3.88 16.70
C LEU A 71 -4.17 -2.87 17.78
N ASN A 72 -3.23 -3.19 18.66
CA ASN A 72 -2.75 -2.28 19.69
C ASN A 72 -2.16 -1.03 19.05
N THR A 73 -1.29 -1.17 18.06
CA THR A 73 -0.69 -0.02 17.37
C THR A 73 -1.74 0.80 16.63
N SER A 74 -2.68 0.22 15.90
CA SER A 74 -3.74 0.98 15.20
C SER A 74 -4.69 1.68 16.18
N LEU A 75 -5.16 0.99 17.23
CA LEU A 75 -6.01 1.58 18.27
C LEU A 75 -5.29 2.69 19.05
N LEU A 76 -3.98 2.56 19.29
CA LEU A 76 -3.16 3.56 19.95
C LEU A 76 -2.72 4.69 18.99
N SER A 77 -2.66 4.44 17.69
CA SER A 77 -2.26 5.45 16.67
C SER A 77 -3.40 6.40 16.34
N ASP A 78 -4.65 5.95 16.41
CA ASP A 78 -5.82 6.85 16.36
C ASP A 78 -5.85 7.82 17.56
N ASN A 79 -5.17 7.47 18.67
CA ASN A 79 -5.00 8.33 19.84
C ASN A 79 -3.74 9.22 19.80
N ASN A 80 -2.73 8.92 18.97
CA ASN A 80 -1.51 9.76 18.91
C ASN A 80 -1.58 10.88 17.85
N GLN A 81 -2.56 10.82 16.93
CA GLN A 81 -2.92 11.99 16.11
C GLN A 81 -4.12 12.78 16.67
N SER A 82 -4.86 12.23 17.64
CA SER A 82 -5.98 12.92 18.31
C SER A 82 -5.67 13.41 19.74
N ASN A 83 -4.53 13.02 20.34
CA ASN A 83 -3.97 13.65 21.55
C ASN A 83 -2.91 14.73 21.22
N GLN A 84 -3.01 15.40 20.07
CA GLN A 84 -2.79 16.84 20.14
C GLN A 84 -3.98 17.34 20.94
N GLU A 85 -3.76 17.64 22.24
CA GLU A 85 -4.72 18.34 23.08
C GLU A 85 -5.48 19.32 22.20
N VAL A 86 -6.76 19.03 21.97
CA VAL A 86 -7.68 19.96 21.34
C VAL A 86 -7.93 21.03 22.40
N SER A 87 -6.87 21.76 22.75
CA SER A 87 -6.90 22.91 23.60
C SER A 87 -7.79 23.92 22.91
N SER A 88 -8.63 24.59 23.70
CA SER A 88 -9.45 25.71 23.23
C SER A 88 -8.62 26.74 22.46
N GLN A 89 -7.33 26.86 22.78
CA GLN A 89 -6.35 27.69 22.06
C GLN A 89 -6.09 27.16 20.64
N ALA A 90 -5.76 25.87 20.49
CA ALA A 90 -5.53 25.26 19.17
C ALA A 90 -6.78 25.30 18.28
N LEU A 91 -7.99 25.19 18.86
CA LEU A 91 -9.25 25.40 18.14
C LEU A 91 -9.43 26.86 17.73
N SER A 92 -9.18 27.81 18.64
CA SER A 92 -9.24 29.24 18.35
C SER A 92 -8.28 29.62 17.22
N ASP A 93 -7.06 29.08 17.21
CA ASP A 93 -6.07 29.34 16.17
C ASP A 93 -6.48 28.76 14.81
N LYS A 94 -7.07 27.55 14.79
CA LYS A 94 -7.63 26.98 13.56
C LYS A 94 -8.80 27.81 13.03
N ILE A 95 -9.66 28.30 13.92
CA ILE A 95 -10.81 29.16 13.56
C ILE A 95 -10.34 30.51 13.03
N SER A 96 -9.37 31.16 13.67
CA SER A 96 -8.81 32.44 13.22
C SER A 96 -8.17 32.30 11.84
N HIS A 97 -7.37 31.23 11.64
CA HIS A 97 -6.74 30.95 10.35
C HIS A 97 -7.79 30.65 9.25
N LEU A 98 -8.88 29.95 9.56
CA LEU A 98 -9.95 29.72 8.60
C LEU A 98 -10.68 31.01 8.24
N ASN A 99 -11.00 31.85 9.22
CA ASN A 99 -11.61 33.15 8.98
C ASN A 99 -10.74 34.05 8.11
N GLU A 100 -9.42 34.06 8.33
CA GLU A 100 -8.48 34.82 7.50
C GLU A 100 -8.42 34.29 6.04
N ARG A 101 -8.49 32.97 5.85
CA ARG A 101 -8.60 32.40 4.48
C ARG A 101 -9.91 32.79 3.81
N LEU A 102 -11.02 32.74 4.54
CA LEU A 102 -12.33 33.10 4.01
C LEU A 102 -12.42 34.59 3.65
N SER A 103 -11.83 35.50 4.44
CA SER A 103 -11.78 36.93 4.11
C SER A 103 -10.99 37.18 2.82
N LYS A 104 -9.80 36.57 2.68
CA LYS A 104 -8.99 36.66 1.46
C LYS A 104 -9.74 36.16 0.22
N ILE A 105 -10.50 35.06 0.34
CA ILE A 105 -11.33 34.56 -0.77
C ILE A 105 -12.43 35.55 -1.14
N LYS A 106 -13.15 36.09 -0.14
CA LYS A 106 -14.20 37.08 -0.37
C LYS A 106 -13.65 38.35 -1.04
N GLU A 107 -12.52 38.86 -0.58
CA GLU A 107 -11.86 40.02 -1.18
C GLU A 107 -11.44 39.75 -2.63
N ASN A 108 -10.83 38.59 -2.91
CA ASN A 108 -10.43 38.22 -4.27
C ASN A 108 -11.64 38.05 -5.20
N GLN A 109 -12.74 37.49 -4.69
CA GLN A 109 -13.99 37.36 -5.43
C GLN A 109 -14.60 38.74 -5.72
N ALA A 110 -14.64 39.64 -4.73
CA ALA A 110 -15.11 41.01 -4.90
C ALA A 110 -14.26 41.78 -5.92
N LYS A 111 -12.93 41.66 -5.86
CA LYS A 111 -12.00 42.25 -6.85
C LYS A 111 -12.24 41.69 -8.25
N LYS A 112 -12.52 40.39 -8.39
CA LYS A 112 -12.81 39.77 -9.69
C LYS A 112 -14.13 40.27 -10.28
N LEU A 113 -15.16 40.44 -9.45
CA LEU A 113 -16.46 40.97 -9.84
C LEU A 113 -16.35 42.45 -10.23
N ALA A 114 -15.71 43.28 -9.40
CA ALA A 114 -15.46 44.69 -9.71
C ALA A 114 -14.69 44.86 -11.04
N ASN A 115 -13.69 44.02 -11.30
CA ASN A 115 -12.99 44.01 -12.59
C ASN A 115 -13.88 43.62 -13.78
N LYS A 116 -14.86 42.73 -13.57
CA LYS A 116 -15.81 42.35 -14.62
C LYS A 116 -16.79 43.49 -14.90
N ASP A 117 -17.33 44.11 -13.87
CA ASP A 117 -18.29 45.21 -13.98
C ASP A 117 -17.64 46.45 -14.60
N LEU A 118 -16.40 46.75 -14.22
CA LEU A 118 -15.59 47.82 -14.82
C LEU A 118 -15.32 47.57 -16.32
N LYS A 119 -15.02 46.31 -16.71
CA LYS A 119 -14.82 45.95 -18.12
C LYS A 119 -16.09 46.15 -18.94
N GLN A 120 -17.23 45.71 -18.42
CA GLN A 120 -18.52 45.87 -19.09
C GLN A 120 -18.90 47.35 -19.22
N SER A 121 -18.72 48.14 -18.16
CA SER A 121 -18.96 49.58 -18.19
C SER A 121 -18.04 50.33 -19.18
N LYS A 122 -16.78 49.89 -19.31
CA LYS A 122 -15.86 50.45 -20.32
C LYS A 122 -16.33 50.13 -21.74
N GLU A 123 -16.83 48.92 -21.99
CA GLU A 123 -17.36 48.52 -23.29
C GLU A 123 -18.62 49.28 -23.66
N THR A 124 -19.57 49.48 -22.73
CA THR A 124 -20.78 50.27 -23.00
C THR A 124 -20.46 51.72 -23.26
N LEU A 125 -19.56 52.33 -22.47
CA LEU A 125 -19.11 53.70 -22.71
C LEU A 125 -18.40 53.85 -24.06
N ALA A 126 -17.51 52.91 -24.40
CA ALA A 126 -16.80 52.93 -25.68
C ALA A 126 -17.72 52.67 -26.89
N LYS A 127 -18.87 52.02 -26.70
CA LYS A 127 -19.91 51.89 -27.74
C LYS A 127 -20.65 53.21 -27.89
N CYS A 128 -21.18 53.77 -26.81
CA CYS A 128 -21.92 55.03 -26.85
C CYS A 128 -21.11 56.18 -27.48
N LEU A 129 -19.82 56.30 -27.11
CA LEU A 129 -18.93 57.34 -27.66
C LEU A 129 -18.61 57.16 -29.15
N ARG A 130 -18.64 55.93 -29.66
CA ARG A 130 -18.50 55.65 -31.10
C ARG A 130 -19.80 55.92 -31.86
N ASP A 131 -20.93 55.60 -31.25
CA ASP A 131 -22.24 55.84 -31.86
C ASP A 131 -22.58 57.35 -31.87
N ASN A 132 -22.04 58.11 -30.92
CA ASN A 132 -22.21 59.56 -30.77
C ASN A 132 -20.89 60.33 -30.99
N GLU A 133 -20.17 60.02 -32.07
CA GLU A 133 -18.91 60.70 -32.41
C GLU A 133 -19.10 62.23 -32.48
N GLY A 134 -18.25 62.96 -31.74
CA GLY A 134 -18.31 64.42 -31.64
C GLY A 134 -19.38 64.98 -30.68
N GLN A 135 -20.22 64.14 -30.07
CA GLN A 135 -21.25 64.54 -29.11
C GLN A 135 -21.15 63.76 -27.78
N PRO A 136 -20.09 63.96 -26.99
CA PRO A 136 -19.85 63.19 -25.76
C PRO A 136 -20.89 63.41 -24.66
N LEU A 137 -21.66 64.50 -24.72
CA LEU A 137 -22.74 64.81 -23.77
C LEU A 137 -23.89 63.79 -23.82
N ASN A 138 -24.11 63.11 -24.96
CA ASN A 138 -25.15 62.09 -25.09
C ASN A 138 -24.86 60.82 -24.28
N CYS A 139 -23.60 60.62 -23.88
CA CYS A 139 -23.13 59.44 -23.14
C CYS A 139 -22.82 59.73 -21.67
N PHE A 140 -23.43 60.78 -21.11
CA PHE A 140 -23.10 61.26 -19.77
C PHE A 140 -23.38 60.22 -18.69
N GLU A 141 -24.47 59.46 -18.81
CA GLU A 141 -24.84 58.43 -17.83
C GLU A 141 -23.82 57.29 -17.77
N GLU A 142 -23.35 56.83 -18.93
CA GLU A 142 -22.33 55.79 -19.05
C GLU A 142 -20.99 56.27 -18.50
N VAL A 143 -20.64 57.53 -18.72
CA VAL A 143 -19.45 58.16 -18.14
C VAL A 143 -19.57 58.21 -16.61
N GLN A 144 -20.74 58.60 -16.07
CA GLN A 144 -20.95 58.63 -14.63
C GLN A 144 -20.88 57.24 -14.00
N ASN A 145 -21.45 56.23 -14.66
CA ASN A 145 -21.39 54.85 -14.20
C ASN A 145 -19.96 54.30 -14.22
N PHE A 146 -19.20 54.58 -15.29
CA PHE A 146 -17.79 54.24 -15.36
C PHE A 146 -16.98 54.95 -14.26
N LYS A 147 -17.26 56.25 -14.03
CA LYS A 147 -16.63 57.05 -12.98
C LYS A 147 -16.85 56.44 -11.60
N LYS A 148 -18.08 56.06 -11.26
CA LYS A 148 -18.43 55.40 -9.99
C LYS A 148 -17.65 54.10 -9.80
N LEU A 149 -17.59 53.26 -10.83
CA LEU A 149 -16.90 51.96 -10.76
C LEU A 149 -15.37 52.10 -10.75
N ALA A 150 -14.81 53.11 -11.41
CA ALA A 150 -13.37 53.31 -11.52
C ALA A 150 -12.75 54.11 -10.35
N LEU A 151 -13.48 55.08 -9.81
CA LEU A 151 -13.01 56.00 -8.77
C LEU A 151 -13.66 55.77 -7.40
N GLY A 152 -14.69 54.92 -7.31
CA GLY A 152 -15.35 54.59 -6.04
C GLY A 152 -16.06 55.78 -5.37
N GLN A 153 -16.44 56.81 -6.14
CA GLN A 153 -17.17 58.00 -5.70
C GLN A 153 -18.62 57.99 -6.17
#